data_AF-A0A199UR13-F1
#
_entry.id   AF-A0A199UR13-F1
#
_cell.length_a   1.000
_cell.length_b   1.000
_cell.length_c   1.000
_cell.angle_alpha   90.00
_cell.angle_beta   90.00
_cell.angle_gamma   90.00
#
_symmetry.space_group_name_H-M   'P 1'
#
loop_
_entity.id
_entity.type
_entity.pdbx_description
1 polymer ?
#
loop_
_entity_poly.entity_id
_entity_poly.type
_entity_poly.pdbx_seq_one_letter_code
_entity_poly.pdbx_strand_id
1 'polypeptide(L)'
;MSLVWNLFLLVQELVDELGVYFVSFDRAGYGESDPNPKRTVKSEAFDIQELADQLGLGEKFYLIGVSMGGYPTWSCLNYIPHRQATNATNFIIVLTGCRLAGAALVVPAVNYWWRSLPANLSKHVFGKLFVEDQITFWIAHNAPFLLYGWMNQKWFKTSAIVAGSPKIFTKQDMEVIKKRQAYHESIGVRFSVTKNISH
;
A
#
# COMPACT_ATOMS: atom_id res chain seq x y z
N MET A 1 6.67 7.87 3.14
CA MET A 1 7.53 7.78 1.93
C MET A 1 8.96 7.32 2.25
N SER A 2 9.67 7.84 3.26
CA SER A 2 11.07 7.45 3.51
C SER A 2 11.32 6.02 4.02
N LEU A 3 10.30 5.32 4.55
CA LEU A 3 10.45 3.93 5.03
C LEU A 3 10.73 2.93 3.90
N VAL A 4 10.19 3.17 2.70
CA VAL A 4 10.35 2.27 1.55
C VAL A 4 11.73 2.48 0.91
N TRP A 5 12.13 3.74 0.71
CA TRP A 5 13.45 4.10 0.17
C TRP A 5 14.63 3.56 1.00
N ASN A 6 14.50 3.51 2.33
CA ASN A 6 15.56 3.00 3.19
C ASN A 6 15.59 1.49 3.34
N LEU A 7 14.46 0.80 3.08
CA LEU A 7 14.52 -0.64 2.85
C LEU A 7 15.37 -0.89 1.59
N PHE A 8 15.17 -0.13 0.52
CA PHE A 8 15.86 -0.31 -0.76
C PHE A 8 17.38 -0.09 -0.70
N LEU A 9 17.86 0.94 0.00
CA LEU A 9 19.31 1.19 0.12
C LEU A 9 20.06 0.06 0.84
N LEU A 10 19.38 -0.68 1.72
CA LEU A 10 19.98 -1.79 2.48
C LEU A 10 20.01 -3.13 1.71
N VAL A 11 19.32 -3.23 0.57
CA VAL A 11 19.24 -4.45 -0.23
C VAL A 11 19.81 -4.30 -1.63
N GLN A 12 20.42 -3.17 -2.00
CA GLN A 12 20.92 -2.96 -3.37
C GLN A 12 21.87 -4.09 -3.83
N GLU A 13 22.79 -4.52 -2.98
CA GLU A 13 23.72 -5.63 -3.28
C GLU A 13 22.97 -6.95 -3.52
N LEU A 14 21.94 -7.25 -2.72
CA LEU A 14 21.08 -8.42 -2.90
C LEU A 14 20.18 -8.31 -4.14
N VAL A 15 19.71 -7.10 -4.46
CA VAL A 15 18.88 -6.81 -5.65
C VAL A 15 19.69 -7.09 -6.91
N ASP A 16 20.94 -6.60 -6.94
CA ASP A 16 21.86 -6.78 -8.04
C ASP A 16 22.29 -8.26 -8.17
N GLU A 17 22.58 -8.95 -7.06
CA GLU A 17 22.92 -10.38 -7.04
C GLU A 17 21.76 -11.26 -7.54
N LEU A 18 20.53 -10.97 -7.11
CA LEU A 18 19.33 -11.71 -7.51
C LEU A 18 18.80 -11.30 -8.89
N GLY A 19 19.35 -10.24 -9.51
CA GLY A 19 18.87 -9.69 -10.78
C GLY A 19 17.42 -9.19 -10.70
N VAL A 20 17.00 -8.69 -9.54
CA VAL A 20 15.62 -8.23 -9.31
C VAL A 20 15.50 -6.76 -9.71
N TYR A 21 14.45 -6.41 -10.43
CA TYR A 21 14.13 -5.02 -10.76
C TYR A 21 12.96 -4.53 -9.93
N PHE A 22 13.14 -3.43 -9.22
CA PHE A 22 12.11 -2.82 -8.38
C PHE A 22 11.54 -1.56 -9.01
N VAL A 23 10.21 -1.49 -9.05
CA VAL A 23 9.47 -0.32 -9.50
C VAL A 23 8.58 0.16 -8.37
N SER A 24 8.70 1.45 -8.05
CA SER A 24 7.73 2.16 -7.22
C SER A 24 7.19 3.33 -8.02
N PHE A 25 5.88 3.56 -7.95
CA PHE A 25 5.22 4.64 -8.67
C PHE A 25 4.23 5.32 -7.73
N ASP A 26 3.96 6.59 -8.03
CA ASP A 26 2.88 7.31 -7.38
C ASP A 26 1.56 6.91 -8.02
N ARG A 27 0.56 6.60 -7.19
CA ARG A 27 -0.79 6.24 -7.66
C ARG A 27 -1.59 7.51 -7.92
N ALA A 28 -2.61 7.42 -8.77
CA ALA A 28 -3.46 8.55 -9.13
C ALA A 28 -3.93 9.37 -7.89
N GLY A 29 -3.65 10.68 -7.90
CA GLY A 29 -3.94 11.62 -6.83
C GLY A 29 -2.94 11.63 -5.67
N TYR A 30 -1.75 11.04 -5.84
CA TYR A 30 -0.66 11.04 -4.88
C TYR A 30 0.65 11.49 -5.53
N GLY A 31 1.52 12.12 -4.73
CA GLY A 31 2.83 12.58 -5.19
C GLY A 31 2.72 13.39 -6.47
N GLU A 32 3.47 12.97 -7.50
CA GLU A 32 3.51 13.64 -8.81
C GLU A 32 2.46 13.11 -9.81
N SER A 33 1.58 12.19 -9.38
CA SER A 33 0.55 11.61 -10.27
C SER A 33 -0.75 12.39 -10.26
N ASP A 34 -1.31 12.60 -11.45
CA ASP A 34 -2.58 13.29 -11.64
C ASP A 34 -3.74 12.61 -10.88
N PRO A 35 -4.70 13.40 -10.36
CA PRO A 35 -5.89 12.84 -9.74
C PRO A 35 -6.80 12.18 -10.77
N ASN A 36 -7.33 11.00 -10.43
CA ASN A 36 -8.39 10.33 -11.21
C ASN A 36 -9.68 10.27 -10.36
N PRO A 37 -10.63 11.20 -10.53
CA PRO A 37 -11.89 11.22 -9.79
C PRO A 37 -12.79 10.02 -10.07
N LYS A 38 -12.57 9.33 -11.21
CA LYS A 38 -13.31 8.13 -11.61
C LYS A 38 -12.60 6.84 -11.18
N ARG A 39 -11.52 6.94 -10.40
CA ARG A 39 -10.77 5.76 -9.93
C ARG A 39 -11.69 4.80 -9.20
N THR A 40 -11.58 3.54 -9.58
CA THR A 40 -12.22 2.42 -8.89
C THR A 40 -11.14 1.45 -8.43
N VAL A 41 -11.51 0.53 -7.53
CA VAL A 41 -10.61 -0.57 -7.14
C VAL A 41 -10.12 -1.29 -8.41
N LYS A 42 -11.04 -1.64 -9.33
CA LYS A 42 -10.72 -2.33 -10.58
C LYS A 42 -9.77 -1.54 -11.49
N SER A 43 -10.01 -0.25 -11.69
CA SER A 43 -9.14 0.56 -12.57
C SER A 43 -7.72 0.64 -12.01
N GLU A 44 -7.54 0.69 -10.70
CA GLU A 44 -6.21 0.73 -10.09
C GLU A 44 -5.38 -0.53 -10.35
N ALA A 45 -6.03 -1.70 -10.48
CA ALA A 45 -5.33 -2.91 -10.91
C ALA A 45 -4.89 -2.83 -12.38
N PHE A 46 -5.71 -2.23 -13.24
CA PHE A 46 -5.37 -2.05 -14.65
C PHE A 46 -4.30 -0.98 -14.86
N ASP A 47 -4.30 0.09 -14.07
CA ASP A 47 -3.22 1.09 -14.08
C ASP A 47 -1.87 0.41 -13.77
N ILE A 48 -1.83 -0.51 -12.81
CA ILE A 48 -0.64 -1.30 -12.46
C ILE A 48 -0.23 -2.25 -13.59
N GLN A 49 -1.21 -2.91 -14.22
CA GLN A 49 -0.96 -3.81 -15.35
C GLN A 49 -0.39 -3.04 -16.54
N GLU A 50 -1.01 -1.94 -16.92
CA GLU A 50 -0.57 -1.07 -18.01
C GLU A 50 0.83 -0.52 -17.74
N LEU A 51 1.11 -0.08 -16.51
CA LEU A 51 2.46 0.35 -16.13
C LEU A 51 3.49 -0.79 -16.30
N ALA A 52 3.16 -2.01 -15.87
CA ALA A 52 4.05 -3.15 -16.04
C ALA A 52 4.31 -3.49 -17.52
N ASP A 53 3.28 -3.39 -18.36
CA ASP A 53 3.36 -3.61 -19.81
C ASP A 53 4.23 -2.53 -20.48
N GLN A 54 4.01 -1.25 -20.16
CA GLN A 54 4.76 -0.12 -20.71
C GLN A 54 6.24 -0.16 -20.31
N LEU A 55 6.54 -0.61 -19.09
CA LEU A 55 7.92 -0.80 -18.62
C LEU A 55 8.57 -2.08 -19.14
N GLY A 56 7.82 -2.96 -19.82
CA GLY A 56 8.34 -4.21 -20.35
C GLY A 56 8.87 -5.14 -19.25
N LEU A 57 8.19 -5.23 -18.10
CA LEU A 57 8.62 -6.05 -16.95
C LEU A 57 8.61 -7.58 -17.20
N GLY A 58 8.36 -8.00 -18.44
CA GLY A 58 8.31 -9.39 -18.88
C GLY A 58 6.92 -10.01 -18.75
N GLU A 59 6.80 -11.30 -18.99
CA GLU A 59 5.50 -11.98 -18.98
C GLU A 59 4.84 -12.02 -17.59
N LYS A 60 5.63 -11.81 -16.53
CA LYS A 60 5.24 -12.00 -15.13
C LYS A 60 5.91 -10.97 -14.23
N PHE A 61 5.16 -10.49 -13.23
CA PHE A 61 5.68 -9.61 -12.19
C PHE A 61 5.15 -10.00 -10.81
N TYR A 62 5.80 -9.49 -9.76
CA TYR A 62 5.43 -9.66 -8.36
C TYR A 62 5.03 -8.32 -7.76
N LEU A 63 4.13 -8.35 -6.77
CA LEU A 63 3.71 -7.15 -6.04
C LEU A 63 4.11 -7.21 -4.57
N ILE A 64 4.50 -6.07 -4.01
CA ILE A 64 4.71 -5.91 -2.58
C ILE A 64 3.80 -4.78 -2.08
N GLY A 65 2.75 -5.15 -1.35
CA GLY A 65 1.81 -4.22 -0.74
C GLY A 65 2.21 -3.90 0.70
N VAL A 66 2.66 -2.68 0.96
CA VAL A 66 3.04 -2.24 2.32
C VAL A 66 1.94 -1.39 2.93
N SER A 67 1.46 -1.74 4.13
CA SER A 67 0.44 -0.97 4.85
C SER A 67 -0.81 -0.74 4.00
N MET A 68 -1.16 0.51 3.70
CA MET A 68 -2.27 0.85 2.80
C MET A 68 -2.05 0.33 1.37
N GLY A 69 -0.81 0.08 0.94
CA GLY A 69 -0.49 -0.60 -0.32
C GLY A 69 -1.04 -2.04 -0.41
N GLY A 70 -1.58 -2.59 0.68
CA GLY A 70 -2.31 -3.85 0.64
C GLY A 70 -3.60 -3.78 -0.19
N TYR A 71 -4.32 -2.65 -0.20
CA TYR A 71 -5.58 -2.57 -0.95
C TYR A 71 -5.39 -2.61 -2.50
N PRO A 72 -4.41 -1.90 -3.13
CA PRO A 72 -4.18 -2.05 -4.56
C PRO A 72 -3.62 -3.43 -4.88
N THR A 73 -2.79 -4.00 -4.01
CA THR A 73 -2.32 -5.39 -4.15
C THR A 73 -3.49 -6.37 -4.20
N TRP A 74 -4.48 -6.21 -3.30
CA TRP A 74 -5.71 -7.00 -3.35
C TRP A 74 -6.52 -6.75 -4.61
N SER A 75 -6.55 -5.53 -5.12
CA SER A 75 -7.20 -5.27 -6.40
C SER A 75 -6.56 -6.08 -7.53
N CYS A 76 -5.23 -6.04 -7.62
CA CYS A 76 -4.49 -6.80 -8.64
C CYS A 76 -4.76 -8.31 -8.52
N LEU A 77 -4.80 -8.86 -7.30
CA LEU A 77 -5.14 -10.27 -7.06
C LEU A 77 -6.55 -10.64 -7.54
N ASN A 78 -7.49 -9.70 -7.56
CA ASN A 78 -8.87 -9.94 -7.98
C ASN A 78 -9.09 -9.74 -9.49
N TYR A 79 -8.33 -8.84 -10.13
CA TYR A 79 -8.61 -8.39 -11.50
C TYR A 79 -7.53 -8.70 -12.53
N ILE A 80 -6.29 -8.95 -12.12
CA ILE A 80 -5.21 -9.36 -13.02
C ILE A 80 -5.18 -10.90 -13.08
N PRO A 81 -5.22 -11.51 -14.28
CA PRO A 81 -5.23 -12.95 -14.42
C PRO A 81 -4.00 -13.63 -13.79
N HIS A 82 -4.25 -14.63 -12.94
CA HIS A 82 -3.22 -15.45 -12.30
C HIS A 82 -2.84 -16.72 -13.06
N ARG A 83 -3.70 -17.19 -13.99
CA ARG A 83 -3.54 -18.48 -14.66
C ARG A 83 -3.23 -18.31 -16.14
N GLN A 84 -2.34 -19.17 -16.63
CA GLN A 84 -1.99 -19.31 -18.04
C GLN A 84 -3.26 -19.33 -18.90
N ALA A 85 -3.36 -18.44 -19.88
CA ALA A 85 -4.19 -18.72 -21.03
C ALA A 85 -3.45 -19.77 -21.85
N THR A 86 -3.76 -21.05 -21.61
CA THR A 86 -3.54 -22.11 -22.58
C THR A 86 -4.89 -22.52 -23.13
N ASN A 87 -4.97 -22.45 -24.46
CA ASN A 87 -5.99 -23.01 -25.37
C ASN A 87 -7.28 -22.19 -25.56
N ALA A 88 -7.26 -21.27 -26.53
CA ALA A 88 -8.35 -21.13 -27.48
C ALA A 88 -7.85 -20.49 -28.79
N THR A 89 -7.99 -21.28 -29.86
CA THR A 89 -7.86 -20.97 -31.29
C THR A 89 -8.52 -19.67 -31.74
N ASN A 90 -7.82 -18.95 -32.63
CA ASN A 90 -8.33 -18.06 -33.67
C ASN A 90 -9.37 -16.99 -33.26
N PHE A 91 -8.97 -16.01 -32.46
CA PHE A 91 -9.33 -14.60 -32.64
C PHE A 91 -8.21 -13.78 -32.01
N ILE A 92 -7.64 -12.85 -32.78
CA ILE A 92 -6.51 -12.02 -32.34
C ILE A 92 -6.97 -11.17 -31.15
N ILE A 93 -6.59 -11.58 -29.95
CA ILE A 93 -6.44 -10.69 -28.80
C ILE A 93 -4.98 -10.78 -28.43
N VAL A 94 -4.21 -9.74 -28.76
CA VAL A 94 -2.87 -9.56 -28.24
C VAL A 94 -3.01 -9.31 -26.74
N LEU A 95 -3.10 -10.38 -25.94
CA LEU A 95 -2.89 -10.35 -24.50
C LEU A 95 -1.40 -10.49 -24.22
N THR A 96 -0.58 -9.59 -24.74
CA THR A 96 0.75 -9.35 -24.14
C THR A 96 0.52 -8.44 -22.94
N GLY A 97 -0.13 -8.98 -21.91
CA GLY A 97 -0.38 -8.32 -20.65
C GLY A 97 0.31 -9.11 -19.55
N CYS A 98 1.24 -8.48 -18.85
CA CYS A 98 1.97 -9.03 -17.72
C CYS A 98 1.02 -9.74 -16.76
N ARG A 99 1.38 -10.96 -16.34
CA ARG A 99 0.59 -11.77 -15.39
C ARG A 99 1.13 -11.58 -13.99
N LEU A 100 0.24 -11.42 -13.02
CA LEU A 100 0.65 -11.34 -11.62
C LEU A 100 1.07 -12.75 -11.13
N ALA A 101 2.38 -12.93 -10.92
CA ALA A 101 2.97 -14.21 -10.51
C ALA A 101 2.86 -14.46 -9.01
N GLY A 102 2.86 -13.39 -8.21
CA GLY A 102 2.71 -13.47 -6.77
C GLY A 102 2.58 -12.10 -6.12
N ALA A 103 2.14 -12.10 -4.87
CA ALA A 103 2.04 -10.89 -4.08
C ALA A 103 2.49 -11.15 -2.64
N ALA A 104 3.19 -10.18 -2.06
CA ALA A 104 3.54 -10.15 -0.65
C ALA A 104 2.83 -8.96 0.02
N LEU A 105 2.28 -9.19 1.21
CA LEU A 105 1.66 -8.15 2.03
C LEU A 105 2.52 -7.92 3.27
N VAL A 106 3.05 -6.71 3.41
CA VAL A 106 3.88 -6.32 4.54
C VAL A 106 3.09 -5.37 5.41
N VAL A 107 2.80 -5.79 6.64
CA VAL A 107 1.99 -5.04 7.62
C VAL A 107 0.71 -4.41 7.02
N PRO A 108 -0.11 -5.17 6.28
CA PRO A 108 -1.22 -4.60 5.52
C PRO A 108 -2.27 -3.96 6.44
N ALA A 109 -2.90 -2.88 5.96
CA ALA A 109 -4.09 -2.36 6.61
C ALA A 109 -5.20 -3.44 6.58
N VAL A 110 -5.68 -3.83 7.76
CA VAL A 110 -6.66 -4.92 7.91
C VAL A 110 -8.03 -4.44 7.42
N ASN A 111 -8.68 -5.25 6.57
CA ASN A 111 -10.09 -5.05 6.23
C ASN A 111 -10.97 -5.83 7.22
N TYR A 112 -11.56 -5.10 8.18
CA TYR A 112 -12.44 -5.64 9.20
C TYR A 112 -13.78 -6.19 8.65
N TRP A 113 -14.12 -5.93 7.39
CA TRP A 113 -15.37 -6.39 6.78
C TRP A 113 -15.18 -7.58 5.83
N TRP A 114 -14.01 -8.22 5.85
CA TRP A 114 -13.81 -9.44 5.06
C TRP A 114 -14.72 -10.58 5.52
N ARG A 115 -15.42 -11.18 4.57
CA ARG A 115 -16.30 -12.34 4.79
C ARG A 115 -15.56 -13.57 5.32
N SER A 116 -14.26 -13.68 5.05
CA SER A 116 -13.40 -14.76 5.56
C SER A 116 -13.03 -14.61 7.04
N LEU A 117 -13.23 -13.43 7.65
CA LEU A 117 -12.96 -13.21 9.06
C LEU A 117 -14.22 -13.47 9.91
N PRO A 118 -14.11 -14.20 11.04
CA PRO A 118 -15.24 -14.37 11.95
C PRO A 118 -15.75 -13.01 12.45
N ALA A 119 -17.05 -12.75 12.32
CA ALA A 119 -17.65 -11.45 12.64
C ALA A 119 -17.36 -10.99 14.09
N ASN A 120 -17.41 -11.92 15.05
CA ASN A 120 -17.11 -11.64 16.45
C ASN A 120 -15.64 -11.22 16.66
N LEU A 121 -14.72 -11.91 16.00
CA LEU A 121 -13.29 -11.59 16.06
C LEU A 121 -13.03 -10.23 15.43
N SER A 122 -13.61 -9.98 14.25
CA SER A 122 -13.43 -8.72 13.56
C SER A 122 -13.97 -7.53 14.38
N LYS A 123 -15.18 -7.67 14.93
CA LYS A 123 -15.79 -6.66 15.82
C LYS A 123 -14.92 -6.39 17.05
N HIS A 124 -14.38 -7.45 17.66
CA HIS A 124 -13.50 -7.33 18.82
C HIS A 124 -12.19 -6.59 18.51
N VAL A 125 -11.52 -6.96 17.42
CA VAL A 125 -10.25 -6.32 17.02
C VAL A 125 -10.49 -4.89 16.55
N PHE A 126 -11.57 -4.63 15.81
CA PHE A 126 -11.97 -3.28 15.40
C PHE A 126 -12.23 -2.38 16.61
N GLY A 127 -12.91 -2.89 17.63
CA GLY A 127 -13.16 -2.15 18.88
C GLY A 127 -11.92 -1.82 19.70
N LYS A 128 -10.77 -2.45 19.42
CA LYS A 128 -9.47 -2.13 20.06
C LYS A 128 -8.73 -0.98 19.37
N LEU A 129 -9.16 -0.55 18.18
CA LEU A 129 -8.57 0.61 17.53
C LEU A 129 -8.89 1.89 18.32
N PHE A 130 -8.09 2.93 18.10
CA PHE A 130 -8.45 4.25 18.60
C PHE A 130 -9.76 4.72 17.97
N VAL A 131 -10.53 5.51 18.71
CA VAL A 131 -11.86 5.98 18.27
C VAL A 131 -11.76 6.73 16.94
N GLU A 132 -10.69 7.50 16.73
CA GLU A 132 -10.48 8.23 15.46
C GLU A 132 -10.28 7.25 14.29
N ASP A 133 -9.50 6.19 14.50
CA ASP A 133 -9.28 5.15 13.49
C ASP A 133 -10.57 4.37 13.22
N GLN A 134 -11.35 4.03 14.25
CA GLN A 134 -12.66 3.38 14.08
C GLN A 134 -13.59 4.20 13.20
N ILE A 135 -13.71 5.51 13.47
CA ILE A 135 -14.55 6.42 12.66
C ILE A 135 -14.02 6.46 11.22
N THR A 136 -12.72 6.61 11.03
CA THR A 136 -12.10 6.67 9.69
C THR A 136 -12.35 5.40 8.88
N PHE A 137 -12.11 4.23 9.46
CA PHE A 137 -12.36 2.96 8.78
C PHE A 137 -13.85 2.75 8.51
N TRP A 138 -14.72 3.15 9.44
CA TRP A 138 -16.16 3.06 9.25
C TRP A 138 -16.64 3.95 8.08
N ILE A 139 -16.16 5.19 7.99
CA ILE A 139 -16.45 6.11 6.87
C ILE A 139 -15.92 5.51 5.57
N ALA A 140 -14.67 5.02 5.57
CA ALA A 140 -14.07 4.41 4.39
C ALA A 140 -14.88 3.22 3.86
N HIS A 141 -15.49 2.43 4.74
CA HIS A 141 -16.29 1.27 4.36
C HIS A 141 -17.72 1.64 3.93
N ASN A 142 -18.42 2.48 4.71
CA ASN A 142 -19.86 2.69 4.55
C ASN A 142 -20.21 3.94 3.73
N ALA A 143 -19.34 4.95 3.74
CA ALA A 143 -19.55 6.23 3.07
C ALA A 143 -18.26 6.73 2.40
N PRO A 144 -17.67 5.96 1.45
CA PRO A 144 -16.37 6.27 0.86
C PRO A 144 -16.33 7.64 0.16
N PHE A 145 -17.47 8.17 -0.31
CA PHE A 145 -17.57 9.51 -0.88
C PHE A 145 -17.28 10.63 0.13
N LEU A 146 -17.48 10.40 1.43
CA LEU A 146 -17.14 11.34 2.51
C LEU A 146 -15.68 11.24 2.96
N LEU A 147 -14.98 10.15 2.60
CA LEU A 147 -13.65 9.86 3.11
C LEU A 147 -12.66 10.99 2.79
N TYR A 148 -12.71 11.53 1.57
CA TYR A 148 -11.84 12.65 1.19
C TYR A 148 -12.09 13.89 2.07
N GLY A 149 -13.34 14.28 2.28
CA GLY A 149 -13.68 15.40 3.16
C GLY A 149 -13.27 15.15 4.61
N TRP A 150 -13.52 13.93 5.12
CA TRP A 150 -13.12 13.51 6.46
C TRP A 150 -11.61 13.56 6.67
N MET A 151 -10.81 13.15 5.68
CA MET A 151 -9.35 13.15 5.80
C MET A 151 -8.74 14.55 5.73
N ASN A 152 -9.39 15.50 5.05
CA ASN A 152 -8.86 16.85 4.82
C ASN A 152 -9.36 17.92 5.81
N GLN A 153 -10.37 17.62 6.62
CA GLN A 153 -10.84 18.57 7.64
C GLN A 153 -9.80 18.73 8.78
N LYS A 154 -9.79 19.91 9.41
CA LYS A 154 -8.81 20.30 10.46
C LYS A 154 -9.39 20.30 11.88
N TRP A 155 -10.68 20.04 12.04
CA TRP A 155 -11.41 20.16 13.31
C TRP A 155 -11.23 18.94 14.22
N PHE A 156 -11.10 17.75 13.63
CA PHE A 156 -10.95 16.48 14.34
C PHE A 156 -9.67 15.77 13.94
N LYS A 157 -9.07 15.05 14.88
CA LYS A 157 -8.01 14.08 14.57
C LYS A 157 -8.66 12.94 13.78
N THR A 158 -8.19 12.72 12.57
CA THR A 158 -8.76 11.75 11.65
C THR A 158 -8.27 10.35 11.97
N SER A 159 -6.97 10.17 12.15
CA SER A 159 -6.39 8.85 12.44
C SER A 159 -5.14 8.97 13.30
N ALA A 160 -5.05 8.18 14.37
CA ALA A 160 -3.88 8.13 15.23
C ALA A 160 -2.68 7.51 14.48
N ILE A 161 -2.97 6.57 13.56
CA ILE A 161 -1.99 5.93 12.67
C ILE A 161 -1.43 6.95 11.69
N VAL A 162 -2.29 7.70 10.98
CA VAL A 162 -1.85 8.71 10.01
C VAL A 162 -1.10 9.86 10.70
N ALA A 163 -1.54 10.25 11.89
CA ALA A 163 -0.86 11.25 12.70
C ALA A 163 0.49 10.78 13.29
N GLY A 164 0.85 9.50 13.12
CA GLY A 164 2.08 8.94 13.68
C GLY A 164 2.12 9.04 15.20
N SER A 165 0.97 8.91 15.86
CA SER A 165 0.83 9.13 17.30
C SER A 165 1.72 8.17 18.08
N PRO A 166 2.57 8.63 19.03
CA PRO A 166 3.41 7.74 19.85
C PRO A 166 2.62 6.68 20.61
N LYS A 167 1.32 6.92 20.83
CA LYS A 167 0.40 6.01 21.51
C LYS A 167 0.17 4.70 20.76
N ILE A 168 0.45 4.65 19.45
CA ILE A 168 0.29 3.43 18.65
C ILE A 168 1.43 2.43 18.88
N PHE A 169 2.56 2.88 19.43
CA PHE A 169 3.77 2.07 19.60
C PHE A 169 3.88 1.55 21.03
N THR A 170 4.25 0.28 21.17
CA THR A 170 4.64 -0.29 22.46
C THR A 170 5.98 0.28 22.92
N LYS A 171 6.35 0.05 24.18
CA LYS A 171 7.68 0.43 24.69
C LYS A 171 8.79 -0.20 23.85
N GLN A 172 8.64 -1.47 23.48
CA GLN A 172 9.59 -2.20 22.64
C GLN A 172 9.69 -1.58 21.24
N ASP A 173 8.56 -1.23 20.62
CA ASP A 173 8.55 -0.56 19.32
C ASP A 173 9.32 0.76 19.38
N MET A 174 9.11 1.54 20.45
CA MET A 174 9.82 2.79 20.66
C MET A 174 11.34 2.59 20.81
N GLU A 175 11.78 1.53 21.48
CA GLU A 175 13.21 1.20 21.58
C GLU A 175 13.81 0.80 20.23
N VAL A 176 13.07 0.04 19.41
CA VAL A 176 13.49 -0.30 18.04
C VAL A 176 13.57 0.95 17.16
N ILE A 177 12.58 1.84 17.26
CA ILE A 177 12.56 3.11 16.50
C ILE A 177 13.77 3.98 16.88
N LYS A 178 14.08 4.11 18.18
CA LYS A 178 15.26 4.85 18.65
C LYS A 178 16.57 4.24 18.14
N LYS A 179 16.73 2.91 18.24
CA LYS A 179 17.93 2.21 17.73
C LYS A 179 18.10 2.40 16.22
N ARG A 180 17.01 2.30 15.47
CA ARG A 180 17.00 2.55 14.02
C ARG A 180 17.41 3.99 13.70
N GLN A 181 16.86 4.96 14.44
CA GLN A 181 17.20 6.36 14.24
C GLN A 181 18.69 6.62 14.51
N ALA A 182 19.23 6.10 15.60
CA ALA A 182 20.65 6.19 15.92
C ALA A 182 21.54 5.52 14.85
N TYR A 183 21.14 4.36 14.33
CA TYR A 183 21.84 3.69 13.23
C TYR A 183 21.85 4.55 11.96
N HIS A 184 20.70 5.09 11.56
CA HIS A 184 20.61 5.94 10.37
C HIS A 184 21.44 7.22 10.50
N GLU A 185 21.45 7.85 11.68
CA GLU A 185 22.32 8.99 11.99
C GLU A 185 23.82 8.62 11.86
N SER A 186 24.20 7.39 12.25
CA SER A 186 25.58 6.91 12.16
C SER A 186 26.08 6.66 10.72
N ILE A 187 25.18 6.31 9.79
CA ILE A 187 25.51 6.07 8.37
C ILE A 187 25.23 7.30 7.47
N GLY A 188 24.97 8.47 8.08
CA GLY A 188 24.71 9.72 7.35
C GLY A 188 23.31 9.81 6.71
N VAL A 189 22.42 8.86 6.99
CA VAL A 189 21.04 8.84 6.50
C VAL A 189 20.17 9.58 7.51
N ARG A 190 19.95 10.89 7.33
CA ARG A 190 19.02 11.65 8.20
C ARG A 190 17.58 11.36 7.82
N PHE A 191 16.86 10.68 8.72
CA PHE A 191 15.40 10.70 8.70
C PHE A 191 14.91 11.99 9.35
N SER A 192 14.49 12.95 8.53
CA SER A 192 13.68 14.02 9.04
C SER A 192 12.27 13.49 9.30
N VAL A 193 11.91 13.26 10.56
CA VAL A 193 10.50 13.24 10.99
C VAL A 193 10.03 14.70 11.06
N THR A 194 10.11 15.43 9.95
CA THR A 194 9.52 16.78 9.87
C THR A 194 8.05 16.65 9.54
N LYS A 195 7.25 16.92 10.58
CA LYS A 195 6.03 17.70 10.52
C LYS A 195 6.05 18.66 9.32
N ASN A 196 5.18 18.43 8.34
CA ASN A 196 4.73 19.45 7.39
C ASN A 196 3.21 19.26 7.24
N ILE A 197 2.48 19.97 8.11
CA ILE A 197 1.15 20.46 7.76
C ILE A 197 1.39 21.86 7.21
N SER A 198 1.41 21.95 5.88
CA SER A 198 1.24 23.18 5.09
C SER A 198 0.48 22.71 3.86
N HIS A 199 -0.75 23.13 3.57
CA HIS A 199 -1.40 24.43 3.78
C HIS A 199 -2.76 24.34 4.52
#